data_AF-A0A7S3IFY9-F1
#
_entry.id   AF-A0A7S3IFY9-F1
#
_cell.length_a   1.000
_cell.length_b   1.000
_cell.length_c   1.000
_cell.angle_alpha   90.00
_cell.angle_beta   90.00
_cell.angle_gamma   90.00
#
_symmetry.space_group_name_H-M   'P 1'
#
loop_
_entity.id
_entity.type
_entity.pdbx_description
1 polymer ?
#
loop_
_entity_poly.entity_id
_entity_poly.type
_entity_poly.pdbx_seq_one_letter_code
_entity_poly.pdbx_strand_id
1 'polypeptide(L)'
;MEEVVAKRQGEVKEFVKEHGNTKIADVTVSQVIGGMRGMPGMLYETSKLHPVEGIRYRGHDLFEIIENAPKAVKGGEPIPEGVLWLLLTGEYPNQDEIIDFQEEMFKRGRLTDEEEKLIKNFPKHMHPMTQLSAGMLMCQPKSHFAEAYQMGVHKSRYWSPTLEDCLDLCAKVSRVAAIIFHNCYGDNQHIPAADANLDYAANYANMLGFENKDFWELMRLYIVLHADHEGGNVSAHTTHLVGSALSDPYLSFSAGMAGLAGPLHG
;
A
#
# COMPACT_ATOMS: atom_id res chain seq x y z
N MET A 1 -14.66 -2.76 -8.89
CA MET A 1 -13.49 -3.64 -9.12
C MET A 1 -13.71 -4.77 -10.13
N GLU A 2 -14.82 -5.52 -10.08
CA GLU A 2 -15.11 -6.57 -11.08
C GLU A 2 -14.94 -6.10 -12.53
N GLU A 3 -15.55 -4.96 -12.87
CA GLU A 3 -15.48 -4.37 -14.21
C GLU A 3 -14.05 -3.97 -14.59
N VAL A 4 -13.32 -3.34 -13.66
CA VAL A 4 -11.90 -2.95 -13.85
C VAL A 4 -11.06 -4.18 -14.17
N VAL A 5 -11.21 -5.26 -13.38
CA VAL A 5 -10.45 -6.50 -13.58
C VAL A 5 -10.79 -7.15 -14.91
N ALA A 6 -12.08 -7.27 -15.25
CA ALA A 6 -12.52 -7.86 -16.51
C ALA A 6 -11.98 -7.10 -17.73
N LYS A 7 -12.03 -5.76 -17.69
CA LYS A 7 -11.47 -4.89 -18.74
C LYS A 7 -9.96 -5.11 -18.89
N ARG A 8 -9.20 -5.02 -17.80
CA ARG A 8 -7.73 -5.19 -17.83
C ARG A 8 -7.30 -6.58 -18.26
N GLN A 9 -8.03 -7.63 -17.86
CA GLN A 9 -7.77 -8.99 -18.34
C GLN A 9 -7.95 -9.10 -19.86
N GLY A 10 -8.96 -8.43 -20.42
CA GLY A 10 -9.17 -8.34 -21.87
C GLY A 10 -8.00 -7.67 -22.58
N GLU A 11 -7.61 -6.49 -22.11
CA GLU A 11 -6.51 -5.68 -22.68
C GLU A 11 -5.18 -6.45 -22.66
N VAL A 12 -4.80 -7.03 -21.52
CA VAL A 12 -3.54 -7.80 -21.39
C VAL A 12 -3.56 -9.03 -22.28
N LYS A 13 -4.70 -9.74 -22.37
CA LYS A 13 -4.84 -10.91 -23.22
C LYS A 13 -4.68 -10.57 -24.70
N GLU A 14 -5.26 -9.46 -25.15
CA GLU A 14 -5.11 -8.98 -26.53
C GLU A 14 -3.68 -8.54 -26.82
N PHE A 15 -3.07 -7.76 -25.92
CA PHE A 15 -1.69 -7.30 -26.07
C PHE A 15 -0.70 -8.47 -26.15
N VAL A 16 -0.84 -9.48 -25.29
CA VAL A 16 0.02 -10.69 -25.33
C VAL A 16 -0.24 -11.51 -26.60
N LYS A 17 -1.47 -11.56 -27.10
CA LYS A 17 -1.78 -12.25 -28.36
C LYS A 17 -1.08 -11.59 -29.55
N GLU A 18 -0.98 -10.27 -29.57
CA GLU A 18 -0.35 -9.52 -30.66
C GLU A 18 1.19 -9.45 -30.52
N HIS A 19 1.69 -9.24 -29.31
CA HIS A 19 3.09 -8.88 -29.04
C HIS A 19 3.85 -9.86 -28.14
N GLY A 20 3.28 -11.02 -27.80
CA GLY A 20 3.88 -11.96 -26.83
C GLY A 20 5.29 -12.45 -27.17
N ASN A 21 5.70 -12.41 -28.44
CA ASN A 21 7.04 -12.76 -28.90
C ASN A 21 7.90 -11.55 -29.31
N THR A 22 7.41 -10.32 -29.09
CA THR A 22 8.15 -9.11 -29.41
C THR A 22 9.34 -8.96 -28.46
N LYS A 23 10.54 -8.86 -29.02
CA LYS A 23 11.76 -8.59 -28.25
C LYS A 23 11.75 -7.14 -27.78
N ILE A 24 11.80 -6.93 -26.45
CA ILE A 24 11.77 -5.58 -25.84
C ILE A 24 13.15 -5.07 -25.40
N ALA A 25 14.13 -5.95 -25.21
CA ALA A 25 15.50 -5.59 -24.84
C ALA A 25 16.49 -6.72 -25.17
N ASP A 26 17.77 -6.37 -25.22
CA ASP A 26 18.89 -7.31 -25.13
C ASP A 26 19.43 -7.36 -23.69
N VAL A 27 19.96 -8.51 -23.27
CA VAL A 27 20.55 -8.70 -21.94
C VAL A 27 22.05 -8.90 -22.07
N THR A 28 22.82 -8.12 -21.31
CA THR A 28 24.28 -8.20 -21.24
C THR A 28 24.75 -8.77 -19.91
N VAL A 29 25.97 -9.33 -19.90
CA VAL A 29 26.59 -9.90 -18.67
C VAL A 29 26.70 -8.86 -17.56
N SER A 30 27.03 -7.60 -17.88
CA SER A 30 27.16 -6.53 -16.89
C SER A 30 25.83 -6.18 -16.23
N GLN A 31 24.71 -6.28 -16.95
CA GLN A 31 23.37 -6.08 -16.37
C GLN A 31 23.01 -7.23 -15.42
N VAL A 32 23.38 -8.47 -15.75
CA VAL A 32 23.15 -9.63 -14.87
C VAL A 32 23.94 -9.48 -13.57
N ILE A 33 25.24 -9.17 -13.66
CA ILE A 33 26.11 -8.97 -12.49
C ILE A 33 25.71 -7.71 -11.70
N GLY A 34 25.29 -6.65 -12.40
CA GLY A 34 24.96 -5.35 -11.83
C GLY A 34 23.54 -5.20 -11.29
N GLY A 35 22.83 -6.31 -11.03
CA GLY A 35 21.50 -6.29 -10.44
C GLY A 35 20.41 -5.75 -11.37
N MET A 36 20.36 -6.24 -12.62
CA MET A 36 19.33 -5.91 -13.61
C MET A 36 19.27 -4.42 -14.01
N ARG A 37 20.37 -3.67 -13.83
CA ARG A 37 20.42 -2.24 -14.17
C ARG A 37 20.00 -1.97 -15.62
N GLY A 38 18.95 -1.17 -15.81
CA GLY A 38 18.44 -0.82 -17.14
C GLY A 38 17.78 -1.98 -17.90
N MET A 39 17.46 -3.08 -17.23
CA MET A 39 16.73 -4.20 -17.81
C MET A 39 15.22 -4.04 -17.55
N PRO A 40 14.37 -3.95 -18.60
CA PRO A 40 12.93 -4.09 -18.43
C PRO A 40 12.62 -5.51 -17.96
N GLY A 41 12.22 -5.67 -16.69
CA GLY A 41 12.10 -6.98 -16.04
C GLY A 41 10.72 -7.34 -15.50
N MET A 42 9.81 -6.36 -15.38
CA MET A 42 8.49 -6.60 -14.78
C MET A 42 7.44 -5.61 -15.29
N LEU A 43 6.18 -6.03 -15.19
CA LEU A 43 5.02 -5.18 -15.40
C LEU A 43 4.56 -4.62 -14.05
N TYR A 44 4.39 -3.29 -13.99
CA TYR A 44 3.88 -2.59 -12.81
C TYR A 44 3.00 -1.43 -13.29
N GLU A 45 1.74 -1.41 -12.86
CA GLU A 45 0.66 -0.70 -13.58
C GLU A 45 0.18 0.59 -12.89
N THR A 46 0.51 0.74 -11.61
CA THR A 46 -0.02 1.79 -10.74
C THR A 46 0.67 3.13 -10.96
N SER A 47 1.98 3.11 -11.21
CA SER A 47 2.76 4.32 -11.45
C SER A 47 3.86 4.12 -12.50
N LYS A 48 4.26 5.22 -13.13
CA LYS A 48 5.35 5.26 -14.12
C LYS A 48 6.10 6.57 -14.06
N LEU A 49 7.43 6.53 -14.12
CA LEU A 49 8.27 7.72 -14.13
C LEU A 49 8.31 8.33 -15.54
N HIS A 50 7.86 9.57 -15.65
CA HIS A 50 8.12 10.39 -16.84
C HIS A 50 9.48 11.08 -16.69
N PRO A 51 10.38 11.03 -17.70
CA PRO A 51 11.75 11.53 -17.56
C PRO A 51 11.87 13.05 -17.33
N VAL A 52 10.81 13.82 -17.61
CA VAL A 52 10.79 15.28 -17.44
C VAL A 52 9.87 15.72 -16.31
N GLU A 53 8.71 15.10 -16.18
CA GLU A 53 7.64 15.56 -15.28
C GLU A 53 7.59 14.79 -13.96
N GLY A 54 8.45 13.77 -13.81
CA GLY A 54 8.50 12.96 -12.60
C GLY A 54 7.46 11.84 -12.58
N ILE A 55 7.17 11.34 -11.38
CA ILE A 55 6.30 10.17 -11.20
C ILE A 55 4.86 10.52 -11.55
N ARG A 56 4.18 9.60 -12.23
CA ARG A 56 2.75 9.68 -12.55
C ARG A 56 2.01 8.51 -11.93
N TYR A 57 0.87 8.76 -11.28
CA TYR A 57 -0.05 7.71 -10.80
C TYR A 57 -1.18 7.52 -11.80
N ARG A 58 -1.28 6.32 -12.37
CA ARG A 58 -2.28 6.00 -13.40
C ARG A 58 -2.33 7.01 -14.56
N GLY A 59 -1.18 7.61 -14.88
CA GLY A 59 -1.05 8.61 -15.94
C GLY A 59 -1.19 10.06 -15.49
N HIS A 60 -1.68 10.32 -14.28
CA HIS A 60 -1.77 11.67 -13.70
C HIS A 60 -0.45 12.09 -13.06
N ASP A 61 0.01 13.30 -13.33
CA ASP A 61 1.13 13.86 -12.57
C ASP A 61 0.71 14.27 -11.14
N LEU A 62 1.69 14.51 -10.27
CA LEU A 62 1.41 14.82 -8.86
C LEU A 62 0.67 16.14 -8.67
N PHE A 63 0.84 17.12 -9.56
CA PHE A 63 0.11 18.39 -9.47
C PHE A 63 -1.36 18.19 -9.85
N GLU A 64 -1.64 17.41 -10.88
CA GLU A 64 -2.99 17.00 -11.25
C GLU A 64 -3.68 16.25 -10.10
N ILE A 65 -2.94 15.39 -9.38
CA ILE A 65 -3.47 14.66 -8.22
C ILE A 65 -3.76 15.61 -7.07
N ILE A 66 -2.84 16.52 -6.73
CA ILE A 66 -3.05 17.53 -5.69
C ILE A 66 -4.25 18.41 -6.03
N GLU A 67 -4.49 18.72 -7.30
CA GLU A 67 -5.62 19.54 -7.72
C GLU A 67 -6.96 18.77 -7.64
N ASN A 68 -7.02 17.55 -8.19
CA ASN A 68 -8.27 16.87 -8.51
C ASN A 68 -8.69 15.79 -7.51
N ALA A 69 -7.76 15.21 -6.74
CA ALA A 69 -8.12 14.16 -5.80
C ALA A 69 -9.00 14.71 -4.65
N PRO A 70 -9.87 13.87 -4.05
CA PRO A 70 -10.67 14.25 -2.90
C PRO A 70 -9.83 14.84 -1.76
N LYS A 71 -10.40 15.81 -1.04
CA LYS A 71 -9.75 16.53 0.06
C LYS A 71 -10.68 16.58 1.26
N ALA A 72 -10.12 16.55 2.46
CA ALA A 72 -10.89 16.68 3.69
C ALA A 72 -11.50 18.07 3.87
N VAL A 73 -10.78 19.11 3.40
CA VAL A 73 -11.22 20.51 3.44
C VAL A 73 -10.95 21.20 2.12
N LYS A 74 -11.76 22.21 1.79
CA LYS A 74 -11.56 23.00 0.57
C LYS A 74 -10.22 23.73 0.62
N GLY A 75 -9.39 23.51 -0.40
CA GLY A 75 -8.06 24.11 -0.51
C GLY A 75 -6.98 23.40 0.31
N GLY A 76 -7.31 22.26 0.92
CA GLY A 76 -6.34 21.42 1.62
C GLY A 76 -5.67 20.38 0.72
N GLU A 77 -4.95 19.46 1.37
CA GLU A 77 -4.18 18.39 0.72
C GLU A 77 -5.05 17.16 0.40
N PRO A 78 -4.71 16.40 -0.67
CA PRO A 78 -5.47 15.23 -1.07
C PRO A 78 -5.44 14.14 0.01
N ILE A 79 -6.58 13.49 0.26
CA ILE A 79 -6.66 12.39 1.23
C ILE A 79 -6.13 11.08 0.61
N PRO A 80 -5.39 10.25 1.37
CA PRO A 80 -4.84 8.99 0.86
C PRO A 80 -5.87 8.02 0.30
N GLU A 81 -7.09 8.00 0.84
CA GLU A 81 -8.17 7.11 0.40
C GLU A 81 -8.55 7.36 -1.06
N GLY A 82 -8.62 8.63 -1.48
CA GLY A 82 -8.90 9.01 -2.87
C GLY A 82 -7.78 8.60 -3.83
N VAL A 83 -6.53 8.67 -3.37
CA VAL A 83 -5.37 8.26 -4.15
C VAL A 83 -5.24 6.73 -4.22
N LEU A 84 -5.54 6.02 -3.14
CA LEU A 84 -5.63 4.56 -3.15
C LEU A 84 -6.70 4.07 -4.13
N TRP A 85 -7.87 4.73 -4.14
CA TRP A 85 -8.92 4.46 -5.12
C TRP A 85 -8.42 4.66 -6.56
N LEU A 86 -7.74 5.79 -6.84
CA LEU A 86 -7.11 6.04 -8.13
C LEU A 86 -6.14 4.91 -8.51
N LEU A 87 -5.23 4.53 -7.62
CA LEU A 87 -4.25 3.48 -7.89
C LEU A 87 -4.93 2.13 -8.18
N LEU A 88 -6.02 1.79 -7.48
CA LEU A 88 -6.75 0.54 -7.69
C LEU A 88 -7.58 0.53 -8.99
N THR A 89 -8.25 1.63 -9.29
CA THR A 89 -9.29 1.69 -10.35
C THR A 89 -8.84 2.37 -11.64
N GLY A 90 -7.93 3.35 -11.54
CA GLY A 90 -7.55 4.25 -12.62
C GLY A 90 -8.40 5.52 -12.71
N GLU A 91 -9.38 5.71 -11.83
CA GLU A 91 -10.30 6.86 -11.84
C GLU A 91 -10.43 7.46 -10.43
N TYR A 92 -10.89 8.70 -10.30
CA TYR A 92 -11.21 9.28 -8.99
C TYR A 92 -12.60 8.85 -8.52
N PRO A 93 -12.80 8.61 -7.21
CA PRO A 93 -14.13 8.34 -6.68
C PRO A 93 -15.01 9.59 -6.74
N ASN A 94 -16.31 9.38 -6.89
CA ASN A 94 -17.31 10.42 -6.65
C ASN A 94 -17.53 10.64 -5.13
N GLN A 95 -18.38 11.61 -4.78
CA GLN A 95 -18.57 12.02 -3.39
C GLN A 95 -19.18 10.93 -2.50
N ASP A 96 -20.10 10.13 -3.00
CA ASP A 96 -20.73 9.05 -2.23
C ASP A 96 -19.75 7.88 -2.09
N GLU A 97 -19.03 7.55 -3.17
CA GLU A 97 -17.99 6.51 -3.18
C GLU A 97 -16.86 6.79 -2.18
N ILE A 98 -16.38 8.03 -2.11
CA ILE A 98 -15.30 8.37 -1.17
C ILE A 98 -15.78 8.30 0.28
N ILE A 99 -17.02 8.73 0.57
CA ILE A 99 -17.58 8.65 1.93
C ILE A 99 -17.68 7.19 2.37
N ASP A 100 -18.26 6.33 1.53
CA ASP A 100 -18.39 4.90 1.82
C ASP A 100 -17.01 4.24 1.99
N PHE A 101 -16.05 4.61 1.14
CA PHE A 101 -14.70 4.06 1.21
C PHE A 101 -13.95 4.49 2.48
N GLN A 102 -14.11 5.73 2.94
CA GLN A 102 -13.52 6.18 4.22
C GLN A 102 -14.11 5.43 5.41
N GLU A 103 -15.44 5.22 5.43
CA GLU A 103 -16.09 4.46 6.48
C GLU A 103 -15.60 3.00 6.51
N GLU A 104 -15.44 2.39 5.33
CA GLU A 104 -14.92 1.03 5.19
C GLU A 104 -13.47 0.91 5.65
N MET A 105 -12.60 1.83 5.24
CA MET A 105 -11.20 1.88 5.69
C MET A 105 -11.12 2.07 7.21
N PHE A 106 -11.97 2.90 7.81
CA PHE A 106 -12.03 3.05 9.26
C PHE A 106 -12.43 1.76 9.98
N LYS A 107 -13.46 1.05 9.47
CA LYS A 107 -13.91 -0.24 10.05
C LYS A 107 -12.82 -1.30 10.01
N ARG A 108 -12.12 -1.42 8.87
CA ARG A 108 -11.05 -2.40 8.64
C ARG A 108 -9.80 -2.14 9.48
N GLY A 109 -9.54 -0.88 9.86
CA GLY A 109 -8.34 -0.48 10.58
C GLY A 109 -8.26 -0.95 12.04
N ARG A 110 -9.30 -1.62 12.55
CA ARG A 110 -9.34 -2.13 13.92
C ARG A 110 -8.47 -3.37 14.06
N LEU A 111 -7.56 -3.32 15.03
CA LEU A 111 -6.88 -4.50 15.55
C LEU A 111 -7.73 -5.18 16.60
N THR A 112 -7.59 -6.49 16.72
CA THR A 112 -8.06 -7.24 17.89
C THR A 112 -7.20 -6.95 19.11
N ASP A 113 -7.76 -7.25 20.29
CA ASP A 113 -7.03 -7.18 21.56
C ASP A 113 -5.77 -8.05 21.55
N GLU A 114 -5.80 -9.20 20.88
CA GLU A 114 -4.64 -10.09 20.77
C GLU A 114 -3.54 -9.49 19.87
N GLU A 115 -3.90 -9.01 18.67
CA GLU A 115 -2.96 -8.33 17.76
C GLU A 115 -2.33 -7.11 18.45
N GLU A 116 -3.15 -6.23 19.04
CA GLU A 116 -2.66 -5.04 19.74
C GLU A 116 -1.75 -5.42 20.92
N LYS A 117 -2.13 -6.43 21.72
CA LYS A 117 -1.30 -6.90 22.84
C LYS A 117 0.04 -7.45 22.37
N LEU A 118 0.09 -8.24 21.30
CA LEU A 118 1.34 -8.80 20.79
C LEU A 118 2.29 -7.69 20.34
N ILE A 119 1.77 -6.71 19.58
CA ILE A 119 2.57 -5.60 19.04
C ILE A 119 3.07 -4.67 20.16
N LYS A 120 2.24 -4.38 21.17
CA LYS A 120 2.65 -3.56 22.33
C LYS A 120 3.74 -4.21 23.17
N ASN A 121 3.88 -5.53 23.11
CA ASN A 121 4.88 -6.27 23.86
C ASN A 121 6.21 -6.49 23.12
N PHE A 122 6.39 -5.90 21.93
CA PHE A 122 7.70 -5.92 21.30
C PHE A 122 8.76 -5.25 22.18
N PRO A 123 10.02 -5.75 22.18
CA PRO A 123 11.10 -5.12 22.92
C PRO A 123 11.29 -3.66 22.49
N LYS A 124 11.38 -2.74 23.45
CA LYS A 124 11.53 -1.29 23.16
C LYS A 124 12.74 -0.92 22.29
N HIS A 125 13.78 -1.75 22.29
CA HIS A 125 15.00 -1.56 21.50
C HIS A 125 14.96 -2.27 20.15
N MET A 126 13.87 -2.99 19.84
CA MET A 126 13.66 -3.58 18.51
C MET A 126 13.47 -2.45 17.50
N HIS A 127 14.23 -2.49 16.39
CA HIS A 127 14.16 -1.45 15.37
C HIS A 127 12.71 -1.23 14.88
N PRO A 128 12.22 0.01 14.68
CA PRO A 128 10.83 0.27 14.32
C PRO A 128 10.37 -0.49 13.06
N MET A 129 11.22 -0.57 12.04
CA MET A 129 10.89 -1.34 10.82
C MET A 129 10.80 -2.85 11.07
N THR A 130 11.57 -3.38 12.01
CA THR A 130 11.45 -4.79 12.44
C THR A 130 10.13 -5.01 13.16
N GLN A 131 9.74 -4.09 14.05
CA GLN A 131 8.43 -4.12 14.71
C GLN A 131 7.29 -4.00 13.69
N LEU A 132 7.44 -3.19 12.64
CA LEU A 132 6.41 -3.01 11.61
C LEU A 132 6.20 -4.29 10.80
N SER A 133 7.30 -4.88 10.30
CA SER A 133 7.25 -6.14 9.56
C SER A 133 6.65 -7.26 10.43
N ALA A 134 7.12 -7.42 11.67
CA ALA A 134 6.58 -8.42 12.59
C ALA A 134 5.11 -8.14 12.99
N GLY A 135 4.75 -6.87 13.20
CA GLY A 135 3.41 -6.46 13.60
C GLY A 135 2.36 -6.74 12.53
N MET A 136 2.69 -6.48 11.25
CA MET A 136 1.80 -6.85 10.16
C MET A 136 1.64 -8.37 10.02
N LEU A 137 2.69 -9.14 10.30
CA LEU A 137 2.58 -10.61 10.36
C LEU A 137 1.65 -11.10 11.48
N MET A 138 1.50 -10.36 12.59
CA MET A 138 0.54 -10.74 13.65
C MET A 138 -0.92 -10.64 13.16
N CYS A 139 -1.18 -9.87 12.11
CA CYS A 139 -2.50 -9.76 11.48
C CYS A 139 -2.78 -10.84 10.42
N GLN A 140 -1.73 -11.53 9.96
CA GLN A 140 -1.81 -12.53 8.89
C GLN A 140 -2.76 -13.72 9.16
N PRO A 141 -2.95 -14.23 10.41
CA PRO A 141 -3.82 -15.38 10.67
C PRO A 141 -5.27 -15.23 10.18
N LYS A 142 -5.70 -13.99 9.89
CA LYS A 142 -7.02 -13.67 9.34
C LYS A 142 -7.03 -13.41 7.84
N SER A 143 -5.97 -13.79 7.12
CA SER A 143 -5.88 -13.59 5.68
C SER A 143 -7.02 -14.30 4.94
N HIS A 144 -7.84 -13.51 4.27
CA HIS A 144 -8.91 -13.95 3.38
C HIS A 144 -8.34 -14.76 2.21
N PHE A 145 -7.20 -14.34 1.64
CA PHE A 145 -6.57 -15.04 0.53
C PHE A 145 -6.07 -16.42 0.96
N ALA A 146 -5.38 -16.52 2.10
CA ALA A 146 -4.86 -17.78 2.60
C ALA A 146 -6.00 -18.79 2.86
N GLU A 147 -7.08 -18.35 3.50
CA GLU A 147 -8.27 -19.18 3.74
C GLU A 147 -8.93 -19.60 2.41
N ALA A 148 -9.22 -18.66 1.52
CA ALA A 148 -9.87 -18.94 0.24
C ALA A 148 -9.03 -19.88 -0.65
N TYR A 149 -7.71 -19.73 -0.65
CA TYR A 149 -6.80 -20.62 -1.37
C TYR A 149 -6.85 -22.04 -0.83
N GLN A 150 -6.83 -22.22 0.50
CA GLN A 150 -6.97 -23.54 1.14
C GLN A 150 -8.32 -24.20 0.83
N MET A 151 -9.38 -23.40 0.71
CA MET A 151 -10.72 -23.87 0.31
C MET A 151 -10.86 -24.13 -1.19
N GLY A 152 -9.82 -23.91 -2.00
CA GLY A 152 -9.81 -24.22 -3.42
C GLY A 152 -10.50 -23.18 -4.31
N VAL A 153 -10.45 -21.89 -3.93
CA VAL A 153 -10.96 -20.80 -4.78
C VAL A 153 -10.35 -20.87 -6.20
N HIS A 154 -11.16 -20.60 -7.21
CA HIS A 154 -10.72 -20.66 -8.60
C HIS A 154 -9.70 -19.53 -8.91
N LYS A 155 -8.69 -19.82 -9.74
CA LYS A 155 -7.61 -18.87 -10.10
C LYS A 155 -8.12 -17.51 -10.59
N SER A 156 -9.20 -17.48 -11.38
CA SER A 156 -9.78 -16.22 -11.88
C SER A 156 -10.34 -15.31 -10.78
N ARG A 157 -10.50 -15.83 -9.56
CA ARG A 157 -11.04 -15.13 -8.40
C ARG A 157 -9.97 -14.77 -7.37
N TYR A 158 -8.71 -15.15 -7.54
CA TYR A 158 -7.63 -14.84 -6.59
C TYR A 158 -7.53 -13.37 -6.21
N TRP A 159 -7.79 -12.46 -7.15
CA TRP A 159 -7.75 -11.03 -6.92
C TRP A 159 -8.74 -10.55 -5.85
N SER A 160 -9.88 -11.23 -5.69
CA SER A 160 -10.97 -10.79 -4.81
C SER A 160 -10.60 -10.94 -3.32
N PRO A 161 -10.20 -12.12 -2.80
CA PRO A 161 -9.73 -12.21 -1.42
C PRO A 161 -8.35 -11.55 -1.23
N THR A 162 -7.54 -11.42 -2.29
CA THR A 162 -6.31 -10.59 -2.24
C THR A 162 -6.66 -9.12 -1.98
N LEU A 163 -7.70 -8.58 -2.64
CA LEU A 163 -8.14 -7.20 -2.45
C LEU A 163 -8.62 -6.98 -1.01
N GLU A 164 -9.41 -7.91 -0.45
CA GLU A 164 -9.85 -7.83 0.95
C GLU A 164 -8.65 -7.73 1.91
N ASP A 165 -7.67 -8.61 1.75
CA ASP A 165 -6.44 -8.59 2.56
C ASP A 165 -5.64 -7.30 2.38
N CYS A 166 -5.53 -6.78 1.14
CA CYS A 166 -4.85 -5.51 0.88
C CYS A 166 -5.55 -4.32 1.54
N LEU A 167 -6.90 -4.26 1.49
CA LEU A 167 -7.68 -3.20 2.12
C LEU A 167 -7.56 -3.26 3.64
N ASP A 168 -7.66 -4.45 4.23
CA ASP A 168 -7.43 -4.67 5.66
C ASP A 168 -6.02 -4.25 6.08
N LEU A 169 -5.01 -4.64 5.30
CA LEU A 169 -3.62 -4.29 5.56
C LEU A 169 -3.40 -2.78 5.51
N CYS A 170 -3.85 -2.12 4.43
CA CYS A 170 -3.76 -0.67 4.28
C CYS A 170 -4.50 0.05 5.41
N ALA A 171 -5.63 -0.46 5.88
CA ALA A 171 -6.36 0.11 6.98
C ALA A 171 -5.61 -0.04 8.33
N LYS A 172 -5.11 -1.24 8.62
CA LYS A 172 -4.47 -1.60 9.91
C LYS A 172 -3.08 -1.03 10.09
N VAL A 173 -2.32 -0.81 9.01
CA VAL A 173 -0.91 -0.40 9.10
C VAL A 173 -0.72 0.91 9.86
N SER A 174 -1.68 1.85 9.76
CA SER A 174 -1.67 3.11 10.53
C SER A 174 -1.73 2.87 12.04
N ARG A 175 -2.61 1.97 12.51
CA ARG A 175 -2.72 1.60 13.92
C ARG A 175 -1.47 0.88 14.41
N VAL A 176 -0.96 -0.07 13.62
CA VAL A 176 0.28 -0.79 13.94
C VAL A 176 1.45 0.19 14.06
N ALA A 177 1.62 1.09 13.09
CA ALA A 177 2.68 2.09 13.10
C ALA A 177 2.57 3.06 14.27
N ALA A 178 1.35 3.47 14.64
CA ALA A 178 1.13 4.32 15.82
C ALA A 178 1.53 3.62 17.11
N ILE A 179 1.18 2.33 17.28
CA ILE A 179 1.63 1.53 18.44
C ILE A 179 3.16 1.49 18.50
N ILE A 180 3.82 1.26 17.36
CA ILE A 180 5.29 1.18 17.27
C ILE A 180 5.93 2.52 17.61
N PHE A 181 5.36 3.63 17.16
CA PHE A 181 5.82 4.97 17.52
C PHE A 181 5.81 5.17 19.04
N HIS A 182 4.71 4.81 19.71
CA HIS A 182 4.62 4.91 21.17
C HIS A 182 5.50 3.89 21.90
N ASN A 183 5.70 2.68 21.36
CA ASN A 183 6.67 1.73 21.91
C ASN A 183 8.09 2.30 21.95
N CYS A 184 8.48 3.01 20.88
CA CYS A 184 9.84 3.52 20.68
C CYS A 184 10.08 4.87 21.37
N TYR A 185 9.10 5.77 21.35
CA TYR A 185 9.30 7.18 21.66
C TYR A 185 8.32 7.74 22.69
N GLY A 186 7.30 6.98 23.09
CA GLY A 186 6.21 7.46 23.93
C GLY A 186 5.82 6.49 25.04
N ASP A 187 4.55 6.61 25.45
CA ASP A 187 3.90 5.70 26.38
C ASP A 187 2.90 4.82 25.62
N ASN A 188 3.24 3.54 25.47
CA ASN A 188 2.35 2.59 24.80
C ASN A 188 1.15 2.16 25.66
N GLN A 189 1.01 2.62 26.91
CA GLN A 189 -0.17 2.33 27.72
C GLN A 189 -1.39 3.14 27.28
N HIS A 190 -1.18 4.37 26.81
CA HIS A 190 -2.23 5.34 26.48
C HIS A 190 -2.12 5.83 25.04
N ILE A 191 -2.36 4.93 24.09
CA ILE A 191 -2.38 5.29 22.67
C ILE A 191 -3.77 5.85 22.32
N PRO A 192 -3.87 7.06 21.73
CA PRO A 192 -5.16 7.61 21.31
C PRO A 192 -5.94 6.64 20.42
N ALA A 193 -7.27 6.62 20.59
CA ALA A 193 -8.15 5.81 19.75
C ALA A 193 -8.33 6.46 18.38
N ALA A 194 -8.66 5.63 17.38
CA ALA A 194 -9.05 6.14 16.07
C ALA A 194 -10.42 6.83 16.13
N ASP A 195 -10.59 7.94 15.40
CA ASP A 195 -11.85 8.71 15.34
C ASP A 195 -12.55 8.49 13.99
N ALA A 196 -13.82 8.06 14.01
CA ALA A 196 -14.60 7.78 12.80
C ALA A 196 -14.86 9.03 11.93
N ASN A 197 -14.67 10.23 12.47
CA ASN A 197 -14.88 11.49 11.76
C ASN A 197 -13.62 12.00 11.05
N LEU A 198 -12.48 11.31 11.18
CA LEU A 198 -11.22 11.68 10.56
C LEU A 198 -10.90 10.76 9.37
N ASP A 199 -10.40 11.35 8.28
CA ASP A 199 -9.77 10.60 7.19
C ASP A 199 -8.51 9.87 7.66
N TYR A 200 -8.06 8.91 6.86
CA TYR A 200 -6.96 8.00 7.15
C TYR A 200 -5.71 8.68 7.70
N ALA A 201 -5.24 9.74 7.03
CA ALA A 201 -4.00 10.43 7.41
C ALA A 201 -4.16 11.24 8.70
N ALA A 202 -5.27 11.96 8.85
CA ALA A 202 -5.58 12.68 10.09
C ALA A 202 -5.75 11.71 11.27
N ASN A 203 -6.37 10.57 11.03
CA ASN A 203 -6.54 9.52 12.04
C ASN A 203 -5.20 8.93 12.47
N TYR A 204 -4.30 8.67 11.51
CA TYR A 204 -2.95 8.23 11.81
C TYR A 204 -2.18 9.27 12.65
N ALA A 205 -2.21 10.54 12.24
CA ALA A 205 -1.59 11.63 12.99
C ALA A 205 -2.17 11.77 14.42
N ASN A 206 -3.49 11.65 14.57
CA ASN A 206 -4.16 11.63 15.87
C ASN A 206 -3.68 10.47 16.75
N MET A 207 -3.60 9.24 16.19
CA MET A 207 -3.09 8.08 16.93
C MET A 207 -1.60 8.20 17.31
N LEU A 208 -0.81 8.95 16.55
CA LEU A 208 0.56 9.32 16.93
C LEU A 208 0.61 10.34 18.09
N GLY A 209 -0.52 10.98 18.44
CA GLY A 209 -0.63 12.00 19.48
C GLY A 209 -0.54 13.44 18.97
N PHE A 210 -0.70 13.66 17.66
CA PHE A 210 -0.64 14.99 17.05
C PHE A 210 -2.03 15.43 16.58
N GLU A 211 -2.62 16.40 17.26
CA GLU A 211 -3.95 16.98 16.94
C GLU A 211 -3.87 18.29 16.12
N ASN A 212 -2.64 18.74 15.78
CA ASN A 212 -2.45 19.95 14.99
C ASN A 212 -2.92 19.71 13.54
N LYS A 213 -3.86 20.54 13.06
CA LYS A 213 -4.43 20.41 11.71
C LYS A 213 -3.44 20.62 10.57
N ASP A 214 -2.42 21.46 10.75
CA ASP A 214 -1.35 21.64 9.76
C ASP A 214 -0.50 20.36 9.67
N PHE A 215 -0.32 19.65 10.78
CA PHE A 215 0.34 18.35 10.78
C PHE A 215 -0.52 17.26 10.12
N TRP A 216 -1.85 17.34 10.22
CA TRP A 216 -2.75 16.44 9.48
C TRP A 216 -2.64 16.66 7.98
N GLU A 217 -2.60 17.91 7.52
CA GLU A 217 -2.37 18.25 6.11
C GLU A 217 -1.00 17.76 5.62
N LEU A 218 0.06 17.95 6.43
CA LEU A 218 1.37 17.39 6.12
C LEU A 218 1.33 15.87 5.98
N MET A 219 0.62 15.17 6.87
CA MET A 219 0.51 13.71 6.83
C MET A 219 -0.25 13.24 5.59
N ARG A 220 -1.32 13.93 5.20
CA ARG A 220 -2.08 13.67 3.96
C ARG A 220 -1.16 13.74 2.75
N LEU A 221 -0.46 14.86 2.59
CA LEU A 221 0.47 15.07 1.48
C LEU A 221 1.62 14.05 1.51
N TYR A 222 2.22 13.80 2.68
CA TYR A 222 3.33 12.86 2.84
C TYR A 222 2.96 11.45 2.34
N ILE A 223 1.81 10.92 2.78
CA ILE A 223 1.35 9.58 2.38
C ILE A 223 1.05 9.54 0.89
N VAL A 224 0.39 10.58 0.34
CA VAL A 224 0.07 10.64 -1.09
C VAL A 224 1.33 10.66 -1.96
N LEU A 225 2.31 11.51 -1.64
CA LEU A 225 3.53 11.66 -2.44
C LEU A 225 4.41 10.41 -2.43
N HIS A 226 4.36 9.60 -1.36
CA HIS A 226 5.17 8.39 -1.20
C HIS A 226 4.36 7.11 -1.43
N ALA A 227 3.14 7.21 -1.94
CA ALA A 227 2.25 6.07 -2.13
C ALA A 227 2.84 5.03 -3.10
N ASP A 228 3.53 5.46 -4.16
CA ASP A 228 4.09 4.55 -5.15
C ASP A 228 5.24 5.16 -5.97
N HIS A 229 6.17 4.33 -6.47
CA HIS A 229 7.24 4.78 -7.38
C HIS A 229 7.81 3.63 -8.22
N GLU A 230 6.99 3.17 -9.17
CA GLU A 230 7.24 2.02 -10.05
C GLU A 230 7.50 0.70 -9.28
N GLY A 231 7.72 -0.39 -10.02
CA GLY A 231 7.97 -1.71 -9.43
C GLY A 231 9.44 -2.04 -9.16
N GLY A 232 10.38 -1.26 -9.69
CA GLY A 232 11.81 -1.61 -9.68
C GLY A 232 12.55 -1.37 -8.37
N ASN A 233 11.97 -0.56 -7.47
CA ASN A 233 12.54 -0.32 -6.14
C ASN A 233 12.42 -1.59 -5.28
N VAL A 234 13.33 -1.76 -4.31
CA VAL A 234 13.48 -3.03 -3.57
C VAL A 234 12.20 -3.41 -2.84
N SER A 235 11.52 -2.47 -2.18
CA SER A 235 10.28 -2.75 -1.44
C SER A 235 9.14 -3.22 -2.34
N ALA A 236 8.91 -2.55 -3.48
CA ALA A 236 7.86 -2.91 -4.42
C ALA A 236 8.19 -4.24 -5.12
N HIS A 237 9.43 -4.42 -5.56
CA HIS A 237 9.88 -5.63 -6.23
C HIS A 237 9.81 -6.84 -5.28
N THR A 238 10.28 -6.73 -4.04
CA THR A 238 10.19 -7.82 -3.05
C THR A 238 8.74 -8.19 -2.77
N THR A 239 7.85 -7.20 -2.57
CA THR A 239 6.42 -7.45 -2.39
C THR A 239 5.82 -8.20 -3.58
N HIS A 240 6.13 -7.75 -4.80
CA HIS A 240 5.67 -8.41 -6.03
C HIS A 240 6.22 -9.83 -6.18
N LEU A 241 7.51 -10.04 -5.89
CA LEU A 241 8.18 -11.33 -6.00
C LEU A 241 7.59 -12.35 -5.02
N VAL A 242 7.41 -11.97 -3.75
CA VAL A 242 6.83 -12.88 -2.73
C VAL A 242 5.36 -13.18 -3.05
N GLY A 243 4.59 -12.16 -3.47
CA GLY A 243 3.21 -12.33 -3.91
C GLY A 243 3.08 -13.22 -5.15
N SER A 244 4.09 -13.25 -6.04
CA SER A 244 4.07 -14.11 -7.23
C SER A 244 4.10 -15.61 -6.91
N ALA A 245 4.57 -15.98 -5.71
CA ALA A 245 4.48 -17.34 -5.18
C ALA A 245 3.11 -17.66 -4.55
N LEU A 246 2.12 -16.77 -4.72
CA LEU A 246 0.80 -16.82 -4.08
C LEU A 246 0.88 -16.75 -2.55
N SER A 247 1.87 -16.01 -2.02
CA SER A 247 1.83 -15.58 -0.62
C SER A 247 0.78 -14.50 -0.45
N ASP A 248 0.05 -14.51 0.66
CA ASP A 248 -0.95 -13.47 0.95
C ASP A 248 -0.32 -12.06 1.10
N PRO A 249 -1.12 -10.99 1.07
CA PRO A 249 -0.63 -9.62 1.18
C PRO A 249 0.17 -9.32 2.45
N TYR A 250 -0.14 -9.94 3.59
CA TYR A 250 0.58 -9.68 4.84
C TYR A 250 2.01 -10.21 4.78
N LEU A 251 2.20 -11.44 4.28
CA LEU A 251 3.53 -12.03 4.05
C LEU A 251 4.33 -11.19 3.04
N SER A 252 3.69 -10.82 1.92
CA SER A 252 4.32 -10.08 0.84
C SER A 252 4.76 -8.67 1.27
N PHE A 253 3.88 -7.94 1.94
CA PHE A 253 4.18 -6.61 2.48
C PHE A 253 5.29 -6.66 3.53
N SER A 254 5.25 -7.64 4.43
CA SER A 254 6.24 -7.75 5.51
C SER A 254 7.65 -8.03 4.96
N ALA A 255 7.76 -8.81 3.88
CA ALA A 255 9.00 -8.98 3.14
C ALA A 255 9.44 -7.68 2.44
N GLY A 256 8.51 -6.95 1.83
CA GLY A 256 8.75 -5.62 1.27
C GLY A 256 9.31 -4.63 2.29
N MET A 257 8.79 -4.63 3.52
CA MET A 257 9.28 -3.79 4.63
C MET A 257 10.69 -4.19 5.09
N ALA A 258 11.04 -5.47 5.05
CA ALA A 258 12.41 -5.91 5.31
C ALA A 258 13.38 -5.39 4.23
N GLY A 259 12.94 -5.37 2.97
CA GLY A 259 13.69 -4.73 1.87
C GLY A 259 13.80 -3.21 2.03
N LEU A 260 12.73 -2.54 2.46
CA LEU A 260 12.71 -1.10 2.72
C LEU A 260 13.67 -0.68 3.84
N ALA A 261 13.81 -1.51 4.88
CA ALA A 261 14.73 -1.27 5.99
C ALA A 261 16.22 -1.43 5.63
N GLY A 262 16.52 -1.81 4.38
CA GLY A 262 17.89 -1.92 3.89
C GLY A 262 18.53 -0.52 3.76
N PRO A 263 19.76 -0.29 4.27
CA PRO A 263 20.39 1.04 4.28
C PRO A 263 20.62 1.72 2.92
N LEU A 264 20.39 1.01 1.81
CA LEU A 264 20.50 1.53 0.44
C LEU A 264 19.13 1.91 -0.15
N HIS A 265 18.06 1.86 0.66
CA HIS A 265 16.71 2.17 0.21
C HIS A 265 16.03 3.21 1.12
N GLY A 266 15.67 2.86 2.35
CA GLY A 266 15.01 3.75 3.33
C GLY A 266 15.63 3.69 4.72
#